data_AF-A0A7V9IZN8-F1
#
_entry.id   AF-A0A7V9IZN8-F1
#
_cell.length_a   1.000
_cell.length_b   1.000
_cell.length_c   1.000
_cell.angle_alpha   90.00
_cell.angle_beta   90.00
_cell.angle_gamma   90.00
#
_symmetry.space_group_name_H-M   'P 1'
#
loop_
_entity.id
_entity.type
_entity.pdbx_description
1 polymer ?
#
loop_
_entity_poly.entity_id
_entity_poly.type
_entity_poly.pdbx_seq_one_letter_code
_entity_poly.pdbx_strand_id
1 'polypeptide(L)'
;MDEETPRRRRRLSAEDKWKIFTEASTKDAKIADVLRRWGIDSSQLARIRTQVREGALTQLKKGPGRNPKDHEEEELKSELLRLESAFKEVSIENTLLRKKSGWA
;
A
#
# COMPACT_ATOMS: atom_id res chain seq x y z
N MET A 1 45.50 5.38 -1.85
CA MET A 1 44.38 4.61 -2.40
C MET A 1 43.18 4.98 -1.56
N ASP A 2 42.35 5.90 -2.04
CA ASP A 2 41.17 6.35 -1.30
C ASP A 2 40.12 5.24 -1.30
N GLU A 3 39.95 4.62 -0.14
CA GLU A 3 39.00 3.55 0.10
C GLU A 3 37.59 4.15 0.16
N GLU A 4 36.92 4.24 -1.00
CA GLU A 4 35.55 4.72 -1.10
C GLU A 4 34.61 3.67 -0.47
N THR A 5 34.35 3.83 0.82
CA THR A 5 33.36 3.03 1.54
C THR A 5 32.03 3.00 0.78
N PRO A 6 31.41 1.82 0.57
CA PRO A 6 30.18 1.72 -0.21
C PRO A 6 29.07 2.50 0.51
N ARG A 7 28.67 3.64 -0.08
CA ARG A 7 27.61 4.50 0.46
C ARG A 7 26.38 3.64 0.76
N ARG A 8 26.00 3.56 2.04
CA ARG A 8 24.83 2.81 2.51
C ARG A 8 23.62 3.23 1.66
N ARG A 9 23.06 2.30 0.89
CA ARG A 9 21.92 2.57 -0.01
C ARG A 9 20.78 3.18 0.80
N ARG A 10 20.56 4.47 0.60
CA ARG A 10 19.51 5.24 1.27
C ARG A 10 18.16 4.67 0.83
N ARG A 11 17.29 4.34 1.80
CA ARG A 11 15.93 3.89 1.48
C ARG A 11 15.14 5.09 0.96
N LEU A 12 14.80 5.07 -0.33
CA LEU A 12 13.99 6.12 -0.95
C LEU A 12 12.54 5.98 -0.52
N SER A 13 11.97 7.06 0.01
CA SER A 13 10.53 7.14 0.29
C SER A 13 9.73 7.15 -1.02
N ALA A 14 8.41 6.96 -0.93
CA ALA A 14 7.54 7.09 -2.10
C ALA A 14 7.61 8.51 -2.71
N GLU A 15 7.70 9.54 -1.86
CA GLU A 15 7.82 10.93 -2.28
C GLU A 15 9.17 11.20 -2.99
N ASP A 16 10.27 10.64 -2.49
CA ASP A 16 11.59 10.76 -3.14
C ASP A 16 11.56 10.16 -4.55
N LYS A 17 10.95 8.98 -4.72
CA LYS A 17 10.79 8.34 -6.03
C LYS A 17 9.98 9.21 -6.98
N TRP A 18 8.93 9.85 -6.50
CA TRP A 18 8.11 10.78 -7.29
C TRP A 18 8.90 12.02 -7.73
N LYS A 19 9.69 12.61 -6.82
CA LYS A 19 10.57 13.75 -7.13
C LYS A 19 11.61 13.37 -8.19
N ILE A 20 12.30 12.24 -8.01
CA ILE A 20 13.26 11.69 -8.98
C ILE A 20 12.62 11.52 -10.35
N PHE A 21 11.42 10.91 -10.40
CA PHE A 21 10.69 10.71 -11.65
C PHE A 21 10.37 12.03 -12.35
N THR A 22 9.88 13.03 -11.62
CA THR A 22 9.47 14.33 -12.16
C THR A 22 10.68 15.09 -12.71
N GLU A 23 11.77 15.12 -11.93
CA GLU A 23 13.03 15.75 -12.32
C GLU A 23 13.62 15.09 -13.57
N ALA A 24 13.65 13.76 -13.63
CA ALA A 24 14.15 12.99 -14.76
C ALA A 24 13.21 12.95 -15.98
N SER A 25 11.98 13.47 -15.86
CA SER A 25 10.98 13.56 -16.94
C SER A 25 10.93 14.94 -17.60
N THR A 26 11.67 15.92 -17.06
CA THR A 26 11.74 17.27 -17.63
C THR A 26 12.53 17.24 -18.95
N LYS A 27 12.10 18.02 -19.97
CA LYS A 27 12.72 18.01 -21.31
C LYS A 27 14.22 18.33 -21.28
N ASP A 28 14.65 19.24 -20.39
CA ASP A 28 16.04 19.66 -20.25
C ASP A 28 16.79 18.91 -19.14
N ALA A 29 16.24 17.79 -18.67
CA ALA A 29 16.83 17.03 -17.58
C ALA A 29 18.14 16.37 -18.01
N LYS A 30 19.24 16.79 -17.38
CA LYS A 30 20.52 16.07 -17.45
C LYS A 30 20.44 14.83 -16.57
N ILE A 31 20.06 13.69 -17.15
CA ILE A 31 19.84 12.43 -16.43
C ILE A 31 21.04 12.06 -15.54
N ALA A 32 22.27 12.25 -16.04
CA ALA A 32 23.48 11.98 -15.27
C ALA A 32 23.59 12.80 -13.97
N ASP A 33 23.14 14.07 -13.99
CA ASP A 33 23.16 14.94 -12.80
C ASP A 33 22.09 14.49 -11.80
N VAL A 34 20.90 14.09 -12.28
CA VAL A 34 19.83 13.54 -11.43
C VAL A 34 20.30 12.27 -10.71
N LEU A 35 20.93 11.35 -11.44
CA LEU A 35 21.48 10.10 -10.87
C LEU A 35 22.52 10.38 -9.78
N ARG A 36 23.43 11.32 -10.03
CA ARG A 36 24.48 11.72 -9.07
C ARG A 36 23.89 12.39 -7.82
N ARG A 37 22.96 13.33 -8.00
CA ARG A 37 22.30 14.06 -6.89
C ARG A 37 21.58 13.11 -5.93
N TRP A 38 20.85 12.15 -6.49
CA TRP A 38 20.07 11.20 -5.70
C TRP A 38 20.83 9.94 -5.30
N GLY A 39 22.06 9.76 -5.81
CA GLY A 39 22.91 8.60 -5.53
C GLY A 39 22.32 7.29 -6.03
N ILE A 40 21.62 7.32 -7.18
CA ILE A 40 20.96 6.17 -7.79
C ILE A 40 21.58 5.80 -9.14
N ASP A 41 21.42 4.55 -9.53
CA ASP A 41 21.84 4.09 -10.86
C ASP A 41 20.70 4.15 -11.90
N SER A 42 21.04 3.93 -13.17
CA SER A 42 20.08 3.93 -14.28
C SER A 42 19.03 2.82 -14.18
N SER A 43 19.36 1.68 -13.57
CA SER A 43 18.43 0.57 -13.33
C SER A 43 17.38 0.94 -12.29
N GLN A 44 17.78 1.63 -11.22
CA GLN A 44 16.87 2.16 -10.21
C GLN A 44 15.94 3.22 -10.81
N LEU A 45 16.46 4.12 -11.65
CA LEU A 45 15.61 5.09 -12.35
C LEU A 45 14.61 4.39 -13.28
N ALA A 46 15.03 3.36 -14.02
CA ALA A 46 14.13 2.56 -14.85
C ALA A 46 13.03 1.88 -14.02
N ARG A 47 13.38 1.28 -12.87
CA ARG A 47 12.39 0.70 -11.94
C ARG A 47 11.41 1.74 -11.42
N ILE A 48 11.88 2.93 -11.06
CA ILE A 48 11.02 4.04 -10.62
C ILE A 48 10.03 4.41 -11.72
N ARG A 49 10.50 4.57 -12.97
CA ARG A 49 9.63 4.87 -14.12
C ARG A 49 8.56 3.81 -14.34
N THR A 50 8.91 2.52 -14.24
CA THR A 50 7.96 1.42 -14.32
C THR A 50 6.93 1.49 -13.19
N GLN A 51 7.36 1.64 -11.94
CA GLN A 51 6.47 1.74 -10.78
C GLN A 51 5.49 2.90 -10.90
N VAL A 52 5.96 4.08 -11.33
CA VAL A 52 5.11 5.25 -11.55
C VAL A 52 4.10 4.98 -12.65
N ARG A 53 4.52 4.39 -13.78
CA ARG A 53 3.62 4.06 -14.89
C ARG A 53 2.54 3.06 -14.49
N GLU A 54 2.93 1.97 -13.84
CA GLU A 54 2.00 0.92 -13.41
C GLU A 54 1.03 1.44 -12.34
N GLY A 55 1.53 2.20 -11.36
CA GLY A 55 0.69 2.83 -10.34
C GLY A 55 -0.30 3.82 -10.94
N ALA A 56 0.16 4.68 -11.85
CA ALA A 56 -0.69 5.62 -12.57
C ALA A 56 -1.75 4.90 -13.40
N LEU A 57 -1.37 3.90 -14.21
CA LEU A 57 -2.32 3.11 -15.01
C LEU A 57 -3.33 2.36 -14.13
N THR A 58 -2.89 1.80 -13.01
CA THR A 58 -3.79 1.12 -12.06
C THR A 58 -4.83 2.08 -11.51
N GLN A 59 -4.40 3.29 -11.14
CA GLN A 59 -5.31 4.29 -10.59
C GLN A 59 -6.22 4.88 -11.67
N LEU A 60 -5.71 5.15 -12.87
CA LEU A 60 -6.48 5.69 -14.00
C LEU A 60 -7.47 4.67 -14.58
N LYS A 61 -7.20 3.36 -14.44
CA LYS A 61 -8.15 2.29 -14.78
C LYS A 61 -9.35 2.25 -13.84
N LYS A 62 -9.23 2.76 -12.62
CA LYS A 62 -10.39 2.95 -11.75
C LYS A 62 -11.20 4.08 -12.37
N GLY A 63 -12.28 3.74 -13.05
CA GLY A 63 -13.18 4.71 -13.65
C GLY A 63 -13.73 5.70 -12.62
N PRO A 64 -14.35 6.80 -13.06
CA PRO A 64 -15.05 7.70 -12.16
C PRO A 64 -16.20 6.94 -11.45
N GLY A 65 -16.03 6.63 -10.17
CA GLY A 65 -17.00 5.90 -9.36
C GLY A 65 -16.34 4.99 -8.31
N ARG A 66 -17.14 4.48 -7.37
CA ARG A 66 -16.72 3.43 -6.43
C ARG A 66 -16.57 2.11 -7.20
N ASN A 67 -15.48 1.40 -6.96
CA ASN A 67 -15.24 0.10 -7.56
C ASN A 67 -16.25 -0.91 -6.98
N PRO A 68 -16.99 -1.70 -7.79
CA PRO A 68 -17.97 -2.66 -7.29
C PRO A 68 -17.41 -3.65 -6.25
N LYS A 69 -16.13 -4.00 -6.35
CA LYS A 69 -15.44 -4.84 -5.34
C LYS A 69 -15.35 -4.17 -3.97
N ASP A 70 -15.20 -2.86 -3.93
CA ASP A 70 -15.12 -2.12 -2.67
C ASP A 70 -16.48 -2.14 -1.96
N HIS A 71 -17.58 -2.16 -2.73
CA HIS A 71 -18.94 -2.33 -2.20
C HIS A 71 -19.16 -3.72 -1.62
N GLU A 72 -18.78 -4.77 -2.36
CA GLU A 72 -18.87 -6.16 -1.89
C GLU A 72 -18.04 -6.36 -0.60
N GLU A 73 -16.84 -5.77 -0.52
CA GLU A 73 -16.02 -5.83 0.68
C GLU A 73 -16.65 -5.09 1.88
N GLU A 74 -17.26 -3.93 1.63
CA GLU A 74 -18.01 -3.17 2.66
C GLU A 74 -19.25 -3.94 3.14
N GLU A 75 -20.01 -4.54 2.22
CA GLU A 75 -21.17 -5.39 2.54
C GLU A 75 -20.78 -6.60 3.37
N LEU A 76 -19.74 -7.33 2.96
CA LEU A 76 -19.22 -8.48 3.70
C LEU A 76 -18.74 -8.10 5.11
N LYS A 77 -18.07 -6.94 5.26
CA LYS A 77 -17.66 -6.45 6.59
C LYS A 77 -18.86 -6.10 7.46
N SER A 78 -19.90 -5.51 6.87
CA SER A 78 -21.13 -5.18 7.60
C SER A 78 -21.86 -6.43 8.09
N GLU A 79 -21.92 -7.47 7.25
CA GLU A 79 -22.57 -8.74 7.59
C GLU A 79 -21.76 -9.50 8.65
N LEU A 80 -20.43 -9.48 8.56
CA LEU A 80 -19.54 -10.07 9.56
C LEU A 80 -19.76 -9.40 10.93
N LEU A 81 -19.82 -8.07 10.98
CA LEU A 81 -20.07 -7.33 12.21
C LEU A 81 -21.43 -7.65 12.83
N ARG A 82 -22.47 -7.76 11.98
CA ARG A 82 -23.82 -8.15 12.39
C ARG A 82 -23.82 -9.56 13.00
N LEU A 83 -23.19 -10.51 12.31
CA LEU A 83 -23.14 -11.90 12.73
C LEU A 83 -22.32 -12.07 14.02
N GLU A 84 -21.22 -11.34 14.16
CA GLU A 84 -20.39 -11.32 15.37
C GLU A 84 -21.18 -10.80 16.58
N SER A 85 -22.00 -9.76 16.38
CA SER A 85 -22.85 -9.20 17.44
C SER A 85 -23.92 -10.21 17.88
N ALA A 86 -24.64 -10.81 16.92
CA ALA A 86 -25.63 -11.84 17.22
C ALA A 86 -25.02 -13.08 17.89
N PHE A 87 -23.82 -13.49 17.46
CA PHE A 87 -23.12 -14.62 18.07
C PHE A 87 -22.71 -14.33 19.52
N LYS A 88 -22.30 -13.10 19.83
CA LYS A 88 -21.98 -12.67 21.21
C LYS A 88 -23.21 -12.74 22.11
N GLU A 89 -24.36 -12.26 21.63
CA GLU A 89 -25.64 -12.33 22.38
C GLU A 89 -26.02 -13.78 22.69
N VAL A 90 -26.04 -14.65 21.68
CA VAL A 90 -26.35 -16.08 21.85
C VAL A 90 -25.35 -16.77 22.79
N SER A 91 -24.08 -16.41 22.71
CA SER A 91 -23.05 -16.97 23.61
C SER A 91 -23.31 -16.57 25.06
N ILE A 92 -23.69 -15.32 25.33
CA ILE A 92 -24.07 -14.86 26.66
C ILE A 92 -25.28 -15.65 27.17
N GLU A 93 -26.35 -15.76 26.37
CA GLU A 93 -27.53 -16.53 26.74
C GLU A 93 -27.20 -18.00 27.03
N ASN A 94 -26.36 -18.63 26.19
CA ASN A 94 -25.94 -20.02 26.37
C ASN A 94 -25.18 -20.21 27.70
N THR A 95 -24.26 -19.30 28.03
CA THR A 95 -23.52 -19.37 29.30
C THR A 95 -24.44 -19.22 30.51
N LEU A 96 -25.43 -18.32 30.45
CA LEU A 96 -26.42 -18.14 31.50
C LEU A 96 -27.31 -19.39 31.67
N LEU A 97 -27.75 -19.98 30.55
CA LEU A 97 -28.55 -21.19 30.55
C LEU A 97 -27.78 -22.39 31.11
N ARG A 98 -26.52 -22.60 30.69
CA ARG A 98 -25.67 -23.67 31.23
C ARG A 98 -25.46 -23.55 32.73
N LYS A 99 -25.24 -22.32 33.22
CA LYS A 99 -25.12 -22.03 34.66
C LYS A 99 -26.44 -22.35 35.39
N LYS A 100 -27.59 -22.05 34.80
CA LYS A 100 -28.91 -22.34 35.39
C LYS A 100 -29.26 -23.83 35.36
N SER A 101 -28.86 -24.55 34.31
CA SER A 101 -29.16 -25.98 34.15
C SER A 101 -28.21 -26.91 34.91
N GLY A 102 -27.23 -26.37 35.65
CA GLY A 102 -26.26 -27.15 36.42
C GLY A 102 -25.32 -27.98 35.55
N TRP A 103 -25.24 -27.69 34.25
CA TRP A 103 -24.26 -28.30 33.34
C TRP A 103 -22.96 -27.50 33.44
N ALA A 104 -22.15 -27.82 34.45
CA ALA A 104 -20.75 -27.44 34.57
C ALA A 104 -19.91 -28.71 34.74
#